data_AF-F8GGP6-F1
#
_entry.id   AF-F8GGP6-F1
#
_cell.length_a   1.000
_cell.length_b   1.000
_cell.length_c   1.000
_cell.angle_alpha   90.00
_cell.angle_beta   90.00
_cell.angle_gamma   90.00
#
_symmetry.space_group_name_H-M   'P 1'
#
loop_
_entity.id
_entity.type
_entity.pdbx_description
1 polymer ?
#
loop_
_entity_poly.entity_id
_entity_poly.type
_entity_poly.pdbx_seq_one_letter_code
_entity_poly.pdbx_strand_id
1 'polypeptide(L)'
;MIKEKIYAATDVDVIMAVASGFVIADIADIAVTLTNGSFSITYAMTDNEIEIVGGSYLVMHIAKDDIADSGIYTIAAIRITDANGKVWGIMPSPETIAFH
;
A
#
# COMPACT_ATOMS: atom_id res chain seq x y z
N MET A 1 -1.79 -17.06 -6.37
CA MET A 1 -1.90 -15.60 -6.24
C MET A 1 -3.36 -15.28 -5.95
N ILE A 2 -3.67 -14.74 -4.76
CA ILE A 2 -5.03 -14.41 -4.35
C ILE A 2 -5.35 -13.01 -4.89
N LYS A 3 -6.43 -12.88 -5.66
CA LYS A 3 -6.95 -11.60 -6.16
C LYS A 3 -7.97 -11.10 -5.14
N GLU A 4 -7.66 -10.02 -4.44
CA GLU A 4 -8.61 -9.36 -3.57
C GLU A 4 -9.52 -8.49 -4.43
N LYS A 5 -10.83 -8.79 -4.43
CA LYS A 5 -11.84 -8.10 -5.22
C LYS A 5 -12.45 -7.00 -4.36
N ILE A 6 -12.41 -5.78 -4.87
CA ILE A 6 -12.83 -4.61 -4.13
C ILE A 6 -13.89 -3.87 -4.94
N TYR A 7 -15.03 -3.58 -4.31
CA TYR A 7 -16.11 -2.79 -4.91
C TYR A 7 -15.79 -1.30 -4.77
N ALA A 8 -15.51 -0.61 -5.88
CA ALA A 8 -14.98 0.76 -5.89
C ALA A 8 -16.00 1.87 -5.54
N ALA A 9 -17.16 1.55 -4.94
CA ALA A 9 -18.20 2.52 -4.60
C ALA A 9 -18.07 3.09 -3.17
N THR A 10 -17.13 2.58 -2.38
CA THR A 10 -16.86 2.99 -1.00
C THR A 10 -15.37 3.11 -0.80
N ASP A 11 -14.95 3.74 0.29
CA ASP A 11 -13.57 3.67 0.75
C ASP A 11 -13.21 2.21 1.07
N VAL A 12 -11.93 1.90 0.94
CA VAL A 12 -11.42 0.53 0.94
C VAL A 12 -10.18 0.45 1.80
N ASP A 13 -10.13 -0.58 2.65
CA ASP A 13 -8.95 -0.95 3.40
C ASP A 13 -8.29 -2.18 2.76
N VAL A 14 -7.03 -2.06 2.34
CA VAL A 14 -6.23 -3.17 1.83
C VAL A 14 -5.19 -3.58 2.85
N ILE A 15 -5.23 -4.84 3.28
CA ILE A 15 -4.28 -5.39 4.24
C ILE A 15 -3.10 -6.01 3.48
N MET A 16 -1.90 -5.48 3.71
CA MET A 16 -0.67 -5.98 3.11
C MET A 16 0.26 -6.53 4.18
N ALA A 17 0.91 -7.66 3.88
CA ALA A 17 1.98 -8.18 4.72
C ALA A 17 3.32 -7.58 4.30
N VAL A 18 4.06 -7.07 5.28
CA VAL A 18 5.43 -6.56 5.11
C VAL A 18 6.39 -7.68 5.46
N ALA A 19 7.33 -8.00 4.58
CA ALA A 19 8.35 -9.00 4.88
C ALA A 19 9.14 -8.61 6.16
N SER A 20 9.37 -9.59 7.04
CA SER A 20 10.08 -9.41 8.32
C SER A 20 11.48 -8.82 8.12
N GLY A 21 11.90 -7.93 9.02
CA GLY A 21 13.25 -7.34 9.00
C GLY A 21 13.34 -5.90 9.50
N PHE A 22 12.21 -5.28 9.83
CA PHE A 22 12.12 -3.91 10.32
C PHE A 22 11.44 -3.88 11.69
N VAL A 23 11.92 -3.00 12.57
CA VAL A 23 11.26 -2.69 13.85
C VAL A 23 10.34 -1.49 13.61
N ILE A 24 9.05 -1.62 13.90
CA ILE A 24 8.06 -0.56 13.66
C ILE A 24 8.49 0.79 14.26
N ALA A 25 9.05 0.76 15.47
CA ALA A 25 9.48 1.97 16.17
C ALA A 25 10.55 2.78 15.41
N ASP A 26 11.26 2.14 14.47
CA ASP A 26 12.30 2.78 13.67
C ASP A 26 11.77 3.29 12.32
N ILE A 27 10.48 3.12 12.02
CA ILE A 27 9.86 3.56 10.76
C ILE A 27 9.42 5.02 10.90
N ALA A 28 9.95 5.87 10.01
CA ALA A 28 9.53 7.26 9.89
C ALA A 28 8.37 7.45 8.90
N ASP A 29 8.36 6.67 7.81
CA ASP A 29 7.31 6.71 6.80
C ASP A 29 7.24 5.40 6.00
N ILE A 30 6.06 5.12 5.45
CA ILE A 30 5.82 4.04 4.51
C ILE A 30 5.01 4.61 3.35
N ALA A 31 5.49 4.36 2.13
CA ALA A 31 4.78 4.74 0.91
C ALA A 31 4.53 3.53 0.02
N VAL A 32 3.31 3.41 -0.51
CA VAL A 32 2.85 2.32 -1.38
C VAL A 32 2.36 2.91 -2.70
N THR A 33 2.97 2.51 -3.82
CA THR A 33 2.60 3.01 -5.14
C THR A 33 1.77 1.97 -5.89
N LEU A 34 0.57 2.34 -6.32
CA LEU A 34 -0.27 1.55 -7.22
C LEU A 34 -0.15 2.07 -8.66
N THR A 35 -0.10 1.15 -9.63
CA THR A 35 -0.08 1.49 -11.05
C THR A 35 -1.07 0.67 -11.87
N ASN A 36 -1.64 1.32 -12.89
CA ASN A 36 -2.47 0.68 -13.92
C ASN A 36 -2.23 1.39 -15.26
N GLY A 37 -1.47 0.75 -16.17
CA GLY A 37 -1.06 1.40 -17.41
C GLY A 37 -0.22 2.66 -17.15
N SER A 38 -0.71 3.83 -17.58
CA SER A 38 -0.09 5.13 -17.32
C SER A 38 -0.54 5.79 -16.02
N PHE A 39 -1.55 5.24 -15.33
CA PHE A 39 -1.99 5.74 -14.04
C PHE A 39 -1.04 5.30 -12.94
N SER A 40 -0.75 6.21 -12.01
CA SER A 40 0.07 5.96 -10.82
C SER A 40 -0.44 6.82 -9.66
N ILE A 41 -0.59 6.21 -8.50
CA ILE A 41 -0.93 6.87 -7.24
C ILE A 41 -0.05 6.32 -6.12
N THR A 42 0.30 7.17 -5.15
CA THR A 42 1.10 6.76 -3.99
C THR A 42 0.35 7.11 -2.73
N TYR A 43 0.19 6.13 -1.86
CA TYR A 43 -0.36 6.27 -0.52
C TYR A 43 0.76 6.34 0.50
N ALA A 44 0.67 7.21 1.48
CA ALA A 44 1.72 7.36 2.49
C ALA A 44 1.20 7.40 3.92
N MET A 45 2.04 6.93 4.85
CA MET A 45 1.76 7.04 6.28
C MET A 45 1.73 8.50 6.73
N THR A 46 2.61 9.34 6.19
CA THR A 46 2.61 10.79 6.45
C THR A 46 1.32 11.50 6.04
N ASP A 47 0.59 10.92 5.09
CA ASP A 47 -0.68 11.46 4.59
C ASP A 47 -1.90 10.84 5.31
N ASN A 48 -1.66 9.96 6.30
CA ASN A 48 -2.66 9.16 7.03
C ASN A 48 -3.43 8.17 6.15
N GLU A 49 -2.84 7.76 5.03
CA GLU A 49 -3.43 6.79 4.11
C GLU A 49 -2.91 5.37 4.37
N ILE A 50 -1.91 5.22 5.24
CA ILE A 50 -1.35 3.94 5.65
C ILE A 50 -1.23 3.88 7.18
N GLU A 51 -1.74 2.80 7.76
CA GLU A 51 -1.54 2.44 9.17
C GLU A 51 -0.73 1.15 9.29
N ILE A 52 0.14 1.06 10.28
CA ILE A 52 0.82 -0.20 10.63
C ILE A 52 0.03 -0.91 11.73
N VAL A 53 -0.42 -2.13 11.45
CA VAL A 53 -1.24 -2.93 12.36
C VAL A 53 -0.53 -4.22 12.73
N GLY A 54 -0.57 -4.57 14.02
CA GLY A 54 -0.18 -5.91 14.49
C GLY A 54 1.28 -6.30 14.27
N GLY A 55 2.22 -5.34 14.16
CA GLY A 55 3.65 -5.66 14.10
C GLY A 55 4.23 -5.87 12.69
N SER A 56 3.39 -6.28 11.73
CA SER A 56 3.85 -6.77 10.44
C SER A 56 2.88 -6.55 9.28
N TYR A 57 1.74 -5.90 9.54
CA TYR A 57 0.73 -5.61 8.52
C TYR A 57 0.62 -4.12 8.29
N LEU A 58 0.30 -3.75 7.06
CA LEU A 58 -0.10 -2.41 6.67
C LEU A 58 -1.56 -2.45 6.29
N VAL A 59 -2.31 -1.48 6.76
CA VAL A 59 -3.64 -1.17 6.23
C VAL A 59 -3.45 0.06 5.37
N MET A 60 -3.74 -0.07 4.07
CA MET A 60 -3.77 1.06 3.15
C MET A 60 -5.22 1.46 2.91
N HIS A 61 -5.52 2.70 3.23
CA HIS A 61 -6.81 3.34 3.04
C HIS A 61 -6.85 3.95 1.64
N ILE A 62 -7.76 3.45 0.82
CA ILE A 62 -7.97 3.92 -0.54
C ILE A 62 -9.33 4.61 -0.55
N ALA A 63 -9.34 5.93 -0.78
CA ALA A 63 -10.60 6.64 -0.90
C ALA A 63 -11.27 6.25 -2.22
N LYS A 64 -12.61 6.22 -2.21
CA LYS A 64 -13.39 5.87 -3.42
C LYS A 64 -13.04 6.73 -4.65
N ASP A 65 -12.59 7.97 -4.43
CA ASP A 65 -12.36 8.96 -5.48
C ASP A 65 -10.90 8.89 -6.03
N ASP A 66 -10.04 8.07 -5.43
CA ASP A 66 -8.64 7.90 -5.84
C ASP A 66 -8.49 7.00 -7.07
N ILE A 67 -9.44 6.06 -7.24
CA ILE A 67 -9.43 5.05 -8.30
C ILE A 67 -10.55 5.37 -9.28
N ALA A 68 -10.22 6.16 -10.30
CA ALA A 68 -11.20 6.62 -11.29
C ALA A 68 -11.64 5.53 -12.28
N ASP A 69 -10.82 4.49 -12.49
CA ASP A 69 -11.04 3.44 -13.49
C ASP A 69 -11.03 2.05 -12.86
N SER A 70 -11.99 1.20 -13.26
CA SER A 70 -11.96 -0.22 -12.89
C SER A 70 -10.76 -0.91 -13.53
N GLY A 71 -10.12 -1.82 -12.82
CA GLY A 71 -8.99 -2.58 -13.38
C GLY A 71 -8.15 -3.31 -12.34
N ILE A 72 -7.06 -3.89 -12.82
CA ILE A 72 -6.06 -4.54 -11.98
C ILE A 72 -4.92 -3.55 -11.77
N TYR A 73 -4.73 -3.15 -10.52
CA TYR A 73 -3.69 -2.26 -10.09
C TYR A 73 -2.54 -3.08 -9.52
N THR A 74 -1.33 -2.81 -9.97
CA THR A 74 -0.11 -3.47 -9.50
C THR A 74 0.50 -2.64 -8.38
N ILE A 75 0.92 -3.28 -7.29
CA ILE A 75 1.70 -2.63 -6.26
C ILE A 75 3.14 -2.53 -6.75
N ALA A 76 3.47 -1.40 -7.37
CA ALA A 76 4.73 -1.20 -8.09
C ALA A 76 5.92 -1.01 -7.14
N ALA A 77 5.68 -0.43 -5.97
CA ALA A 77 6.70 -0.21 -4.95
C ALA A 77 6.08 -0.10 -3.56
N ILE A 78 6.77 -0.65 -2.57
CA ILE A 78 6.65 -0.18 -1.18
C ILE A 78 8.02 0.31 -0.73
N ARG A 79 8.03 1.52 -0.17
CA ARG A 79 9.21 2.17 0.38
C ARG A 79 9.01 2.34 1.87
N ILE A 80 9.92 1.79 2.66
CA ILE A 80 10.02 2.08 4.09
C ILE A 80 11.15 3.07 4.28
N THR A 81 10.86 4.21 4.88
CA THR A 81 11.88 5.18 5.31
C THR A 81 12.08 5.01 6.81
N ASP A 82 13.31 4.70 7.23
CA ASP A 82 13.62 4.63 8.66
C ASP A 82 13.86 6.02 9.27
N ALA A 83 13.94 6.08 10.61
CA ALA A 83 14.19 7.30 11.37
C ALA A 83 15.50 8.02 11.00
N ASN A 84 16.43 7.35 10.34
CA ASN A 84 17.68 7.92 9.85
C ASN A 84 17.59 8.37 8.37
N GLY A 85 16.40 8.27 7.76
CA GLY A 85 16.15 8.65 6.37
C GLY A 85 16.60 7.60 5.35
N LYS A 86 16.97 6.39 5.78
CA LYS A 86 17.34 5.33 4.84
C LYS A 86 16.08 4.67 4.29
N VAL A 87 16.05 4.52 2.96
CA VAL A 87 14.95 3.92 2.23
C VAL A 87 15.22 2.44 1.95
N TRP A 88 14.24 1.61 2.25
CA TRP A 88 14.25 0.18 2.01
C TRP A 88 13.12 -0.18 1.05
N GLY A 89 13.47 -0.92 -0.02
CA GLY A 89 12.49 -1.50 -0.93
C GLY A 89 12.05 -2.87 -0.42
N ILE A 90 10.75 -3.12 -0.38
CA ILE A 90 10.20 -4.43 -0.03
C ILE A 90 9.29 -4.95 -1.14
N MET A 91 9.13 -6.28 -1.17
CA MET A 91 8.17 -6.94 -2.05
C MET A 91 6.85 -7.14 -1.28
N PRO A 92 5.73 -6.53 -1.71
CA PRO A 92 4.44 -6.73 -1.07
C PRO A 92 3.79 -8.06 -1.40
N SER A 93 2.92 -8.52 -0.50
CA SER A 93 1.86 -9.47 -0.82
C SER A 93 0.52 -8.92 -0.27
N PRO A 94 -0.54 -8.83 -1.09
CA PRO A 94 -0.61 -9.21 -2.51
C PRO A 94 0.17 -8.26 -3.45
N GLU A 95 0.58 -8.72 -4.63
CA GLU A 95 1.29 -7.87 -5.62
C GLU A 95 0.31 -7.07 -6.52
N THR A 96 -0.98 -7.43 -6.51
CA THR A 96 -2.01 -6.81 -7.33
C THR A 96 -3.34 -6.72 -6.59
N ILE A 97 -4.07 -5.64 -6.82
CA ILE A 97 -5.41 -5.35 -6.28
C ILE A 97 -6.37 -5.17 -7.45
N ALA A 98 -7.58 -5.74 -7.37
CA ALA A 98 -8.57 -5.64 -8.45
C ALA A 98 -9.77 -4.80 -8.00
N PHE A 99 -10.01 -3.68 -8.71
CA PHE A 99 -11.15 -2.79 -8.52
C PHE A 99 -12.21 -3.03 -9.60
N HIS A 100 -13.45 -3.26 -9.18
CA HIS A 100 -14.59 -3.56 -10.05
C HIS A 100 -15.89 -2.90 -9.57
#